data_AF-A0A8X7NBV4-F1
#
_entry.id   AF-A0A8X7NBV4-F1
#
_cell.length_a   1.000
_cell.length_b   1.000
_cell.length_c   1.000
_cell.angle_alpha   90.00
_cell.angle_beta   90.00
_cell.angle_gamma   90.00
#
_symmetry.space_group_name_H-M   'P 1'
#
loop_
_entity.id
_entity.type
_entity.pdbx_description
1 polymer ?
#
loop_
_entity_poly.entity_id
_entity_poly.type
_entity_poly.pdbx_seq_one_letter_code
_entity_poly.pdbx_strand_id
1 'polypeptide(L)'
;MALPRSLDAGFLPSEVEYIASTETEVSIVPLLSSDRVRLLGGIYGPFRPPAQAKVPLWLAAYLKRRNKCSIVPPAWLTVEALSETLRTETNMASFAEVPFHYVAVAKVLLDVAADDIPSSDQVRALLKDLREARQSKIMAGLEMINPVHLEMTNISALEIAELRPFFGTAFKELRTFQRSAAIASGQQENNAGADFGGMGIGADEPMMWGQGGDDYYGDG
;
A
#
# COMPACT_ATOMS: atom_id res chain seq x y z
N MET A 1 -2.08 -4.16 -22.47
CA MET A 1 -1.63 -2.75 -22.52
C MET A 1 -0.70 -2.53 -21.34
N ALA A 2 0.48 -1.94 -21.56
CA ALA A 2 1.38 -1.60 -20.45
C ALA A 2 0.83 -0.38 -19.72
N LEU A 3 0.82 -0.41 -18.38
CA LEU A 3 0.42 0.73 -17.56
C LEU A 3 1.45 1.88 -17.74
N PRO A 4 1.01 3.16 -17.71
CA PRO A 4 1.93 4.29 -17.62
C PRO A 4 2.86 4.16 -16.42
N ARG A 5 4.14 4.53 -16.56
CA ARG A 5 5.14 4.44 -15.47
C ARG A 5 4.75 5.20 -14.19
N SER A 6 3.90 6.22 -14.30
CA SER A 6 3.35 6.95 -13.16
C SER A 6 2.36 6.14 -12.32
N LEU A 7 1.80 5.06 -12.87
CA LEU A 7 0.82 4.16 -12.23
C LEU A 7 1.43 2.81 -11.82
N ASP A 8 2.71 2.57 -12.10
CA ASP A 8 3.40 1.34 -11.65
C ASP A 8 3.50 1.26 -10.13
N ALA A 9 3.39 2.39 -9.42
CA ALA A 9 3.66 2.49 -8.00
C ALA A 9 2.43 2.26 -7.10
N GLY A 10 1.21 2.27 -7.64
CA GLY A 10 -0.03 2.07 -6.89
C GLY A 10 -1.22 2.86 -7.43
N PHE A 11 -2.35 2.76 -6.73
CA PHE A 11 -3.57 3.52 -7.05
C PHE A 11 -3.41 5.00 -6.67
N LEU A 12 -3.93 5.88 -7.52
CA LEU A 12 -4.06 7.30 -7.22
C LEU A 12 -5.15 7.54 -6.15
N PRO A 13 -5.07 8.62 -5.36
CA PRO A 13 -6.13 8.95 -4.40
C PRO A 13 -7.52 9.06 -5.02
N SER A 14 -7.62 9.56 -6.25
CA SER A 14 -8.88 9.63 -7.00
C SER A 14 -9.41 8.25 -7.42
N GLU A 15 -8.52 7.30 -7.70
CA GLU A 15 -8.91 5.93 -8.03
C GLU A 15 -9.39 5.19 -6.78
N VAL A 16 -8.72 5.38 -5.64
CA VAL A 16 -9.17 4.86 -4.34
C VAL A 16 -10.54 5.42 -3.99
N GLU A 17 -10.78 6.72 -4.20
CA GLU A 17 -12.09 7.33 -4.01
C GLU A 17 -13.15 6.73 -4.93
N TYR A 18 -12.83 6.50 -6.21
CA TYR A 18 -13.72 5.86 -7.16
C TYR A 18 -14.08 4.42 -6.75
N ILE A 19 -13.09 3.63 -6.35
CA ILE A 19 -13.27 2.25 -5.85
C ILE A 19 -14.16 2.27 -4.61
N ALA A 20 -13.83 3.10 -3.62
CA ALA A 20 -14.62 3.26 -2.41
C ALA A 20 -16.07 3.64 -2.71
N SER A 21 -16.30 4.52 -3.69
CA SER A 21 -17.64 4.96 -4.09
C SER A 21 -18.49 3.83 -4.70
N THR A 22 -17.83 2.86 -5.34
CA THR A 22 -18.46 1.72 -6.02
C THR A 22 -18.73 0.56 -5.08
N GLU A 23 -17.77 0.26 -4.20
CA GLU A 23 -17.86 -0.86 -3.24
C GLU A 23 -18.70 -0.54 -2.00
N THR A 24 -18.72 0.73 -1.56
CA THR A 24 -19.42 1.11 -0.33
C THR A 24 -20.89 1.38 -0.60
N GLU A 25 -21.76 0.67 0.12
CA GLU A 25 -23.19 0.95 0.18
C GLU A 25 -23.52 1.87 1.37
N VAL A 26 -24.39 2.84 1.13
CA VAL A 26 -24.91 3.75 2.15
C VAL A 26 -26.43 3.76 2.15
N SER A 27 -27.02 4.03 3.31
CA SER A 27 -28.47 4.15 3.46
C SER A 27 -28.91 5.57 3.12
N ILE A 28 -29.95 5.70 2.31
CA ILE A 28 -30.56 6.99 1.96
C ILE A 28 -32.06 6.97 2.26
N VAL A 29 -32.61 8.14 2.58
CA VAL A 29 -34.04 8.40 2.61
C VAL A 29 -34.41 9.12 1.30
N PRO A 30 -35.10 8.45 0.36
CA PRO A 30 -35.52 9.09 -0.88
C PRO A 30 -36.61 10.13 -0.60
N LEU A 31 -36.58 11.24 -1.35
CA LEU A 31 -37.61 12.28 -1.34
C LEU A 31 -38.58 12.15 -2.52
N LEU A 32 -38.23 11.33 -3.51
CA LEU A 32 -39.07 11.01 -4.66
C LEU A 32 -39.62 9.60 -4.56
N SER A 33 -40.80 9.40 -5.15
CA SER A 33 -41.36 8.08 -5.39
C SER A 33 -40.96 7.60 -6.78
N SER A 34 -40.24 6.48 -6.86
CA SER A 34 -39.98 5.78 -8.12
C SER A 34 -39.87 4.28 -7.89
N ASP A 35 -40.21 3.51 -8.91
CA ASP A 35 -40.06 2.07 -8.87
C ASP A 35 -38.59 1.64 -9.00
N ARG A 36 -38.33 0.34 -9.00
CA ARG A 36 -36.98 -0.23 -9.16
C ARG A 36 -36.34 0.24 -10.47
N VAL A 37 -35.10 0.72 -10.37
CA VAL A 37 -34.29 1.13 -11.51
C VAL A 37 -33.20 0.09 -11.75
N ARG A 38 -33.17 -0.48 -12.95
CA ARG A 38 -32.10 -1.38 -13.39
C ARG A 38 -30.97 -0.60 -14.03
N LEU A 39 -29.80 -0.63 -13.40
CA LEU A 39 -28.55 -0.07 -13.90
C LEU A 39 -27.58 -1.20 -14.25
N LEU A 40 -26.46 -0.87 -14.89
CA LEU A 40 -25.42 -1.86 -15.23
C LEU A 40 -24.84 -2.54 -13.99
N GLY A 41 -24.74 -1.80 -12.88
CA GLY A 41 -24.22 -2.30 -11.60
C GLY A 41 -25.23 -3.07 -10.74
N GLY A 42 -26.51 -3.13 -11.14
CA GLY A 42 -27.55 -3.81 -10.35
C GLY A 42 -28.92 -3.16 -10.44
N ILE A 43 -29.86 -3.70 -9.66
CA ILE A 43 -31.22 -3.16 -9.55
C ILE A 43 -31.33 -2.45 -8.20
N TYR A 44 -31.70 -1.17 -8.21
CA TYR A 44 -31.83 -0.34 -7.02
C TYR A 44 -33.27 0.12 -6.81
N GLY A 45 -33.67 0.32 -5.56
CA GLY A 45 -35.03 0.68 -5.18
C GLY A 45 -35.90 -0.53 -4.79
N PRO A 46 -37.21 -0.34 -4.60
CA PRO A 46 -38.00 0.84 -4.92
C PRO A 46 -37.69 2.03 -4.00
N PHE A 47 -37.70 3.25 -4.55
CA PHE A 47 -37.52 4.47 -3.78
C PHE A 47 -38.88 5.01 -3.37
N ARG A 48 -39.26 4.82 -2.11
CA ARG A 48 -40.55 5.29 -1.57
C ARG A 48 -40.33 6.01 -0.24
N PRO A 49 -40.59 7.33 -0.15
CA PRO A 49 -40.50 8.04 1.12
C PRO A 49 -41.51 7.47 2.14
N PRO A 50 -41.19 7.37 3.44
CA PRO A 50 -39.90 7.65 4.11
C PRO A 50 -39.00 6.41 4.25
N ALA A 51 -39.24 5.33 3.51
CA ALA A 51 -38.50 4.08 3.67
C ALA A 51 -37.03 4.24 3.24
N GLN A 52 -36.11 3.77 4.08
CA GLN A 52 -34.68 3.77 3.76
C GLN A 52 -34.38 2.77 2.64
N ALA A 53 -33.50 3.16 1.73
CA ALA A 53 -32.99 2.30 0.67
C ALA A 53 -31.46 2.26 0.72
N LYS A 54 -30.87 1.08 0.55
CA LYS A 54 -29.42 0.91 0.40
C LYS A 54 -29.04 1.10 -1.05
N VAL A 55 -28.06 1.96 -1.28
CA VAL A 55 -27.51 2.23 -2.62
C VAL A 55 -25.99 2.42 -2.52
N PRO A 56 -25.25 2.19 -3.60
CA PRO A 56 -23.84 2.55 -3.65
C PRO A 56 -23.62 4.05 -3.42
N LEU A 57 -22.49 4.40 -2.83
CA LEU A 57 -22.14 5.78 -2.49
C LEU A 57 -22.15 6.71 -3.70
N TRP A 58 -21.68 6.26 -4.88
CA TRP A 58 -21.75 7.07 -6.11
C TRP A 58 -23.18 7.43 -6.50
N LEU A 59 -24.13 6.52 -6.30
CA LEU A 59 -25.54 6.74 -6.62
C LEU A 59 -26.21 7.64 -5.58
N ALA A 60 -25.90 7.44 -4.30
CA ALA A 60 -26.33 8.33 -3.23
C ALA A 60 -25.86 9.76 -3.48
N ALA A 61 -24.57 9.96 -3.79
CA ALA A 61 -24.00 11.26 -4.10
C ALA A 61 -24.67 11.90 -5.31
N TYR A 62 -24.95 11.13 -6.37
CA TYR A 62 -25.67 11.62 -7.55
C TYR A 62 -27.10 12.07 -7.23
N LEU A 63 -27.85 11.30 -6.45
CA LEU A 63 -29.22 11.64 -6.04
C LEU A 63 -29.25 12.85 -5.10
N LYS A 64 -28.31 12.95 -4.16
CA LYS A 64 -28.20 14.08 -3.24
C LYS A 64 -27.90 15.39 -3.96
N ARG A 65 -26.97 15.39 -4.93
CA ARG A 65 -26.69 16.57 -5.79
C ARG A 65 -27.91 17.07 -6.56
N ARG A 66 -28.92 16.22 -6.77
CA ARG A 66 -30.20 16.58 -7.41
C ARG A 66 -31.32 16.87 -6.40
N ASN A 67 -31.02 16.94 -5.10
CA ASN A 67 -31.99 17.10 -4.01
C ASN A 67 -33.10 16.04 -4.02
N LYS A 68 -32.74 14.80 -4.39
CA LYS A 68 -33.68 13.67 -4.54
C LYS A 68 -33.68 12.69 -3.37
N CYS A 69 -32.70 12.81 -2.47
CA CYS A 69 -32.61 12.02 -1.24
C CYS A 69 -31.88 12.82 -0.16
N SER A 70 -32.11 12.44 1.09
CA SER A 70 -31.23 12.77 2.23
C SER A 70 -30.42 11.53 2.57
N ILE A 71 -29.11 11.70 2.76
CA ILE A 71 -28.20 10.58 3.07
C ILE A 71 -28.21 10.37 4.59
N VAL A 72 -28.38 9.12 5.03
CA VAL A 72 -28.26 8.80 6.45
C VAL A 72 -26.78 8.61 6.77
N PRO A 73 -26.19 9.38 7.69
CA PRO A 73 -24.79 9.24 8.04
C PRO A 73 -24.50 7.84 8.61
N PRO A 74 -23.39 7.19 8.22
CA PRO A 74 -22.97 5.93 8.83
C PRO A 74 -22.74 6.08 10.34
N ALA A 75 -23.01 5.03 11.11
CA ALA A 75 -22.91 5.07 12.58
C ALA A 75 -21.51 5.42 13.12
N TRP A 76 -20.45 5.15 12.34
CA TRP A 76 -19.07 5.50 12.70
C TRP A 76 -18.73 6.96 12.40
N LEU A 77 -19.51 7.65 11.57
CA LEU A 77 -19.28 9.04 11.15
C LEU A 77 -20.06 10.01 12.07
N THR A 78 -19.87 9.86 13.37
CA THR A 78 -20.41 10.76 14.39
C THR A 78 -19.29 11.30 15.26
N VAL A 79 -19.53 12.43 15.93
CA VAL A 79 -18.53 13.06 16.81
C VAL A 79 -18.14 12.10 17.94
N GLU A 80 -19.12 11.40 18.52
CA GLU A 80 -18.91 10.45 19.61
C GLU A 80 -18.10 9.22 19.16
N ALA A 81 -18.45 8.63 18.01
CA ALA A 81 -17.74 7.46 17.50
C ALA A 81 -16.30 7.80 17.06
N LEU A 82 -16.09 8.95 16.40
CA LEU A 82 -14.77 9.38 15.95
C LEU A 82 -13.87 9.78 17.11
N SER A 83 -14.41 10.44 18.15
CA SER A 83 -13.64 10.77 19.35
C SER A 83 -13.22 9.53 20.12
N GLU A 84 -14.08 8.53 20.23
CA GLU A 84 -13.71 7.23 20.81
C GLU A 84 -12.63 6.55 19.98
N THR A 85 -12.79 6.50 18.65
CA THR A 85 -11.81 5.90 17.74
C THR A 85 -10.45 6.59 17.85
N LEU A 86 -10.42 7.92 17.90
CA LEU A 86 -9.20 8.71 18.08
C LEU A 86 -8.54 8.41 19.43
N ARG A 87 -9.33 8.27 20.49
CA ARG A 87 -8.83 7.90 21.81
C ARG A 87 -8.20 6.51 21.80
N THR A 88 -8.85 5.53 21.17
CA THR A 88 -8.30 4.18 20.98
C THR A 88 -7.00 4.24 20.17
N GLU A 89 -6.99 5.00 19.07
CA GLU A 89 -5.82 5.15 18.21
C GLU A 89 -4.63 5.75 18.94
N THR A 90 -4.86 6.69 19.86
CA THR A 90 -3.77 7.35 20.60
C THR A 90 -3.26 6.50 21.77
N ASN A 91 -4.17 5.80 22.46
CA ASN A 91 -3.84 5.07 23.68
C ASN A 91 -3.33 3.64 23.43
N MET A 92 -3.72 3.02 22.31
CA MET A 92 -3.32 1.66 21.97
C MET A 92 -2.16 1.65 20.98
N ALA A 93 -1.26 0.67 21.15
CA ALA A 93 -0.16 0.46 20.21
C ALA A 93 -0.65 -0.05 18.84
N SER A 94 -1.73 -0.85 18.81
CA SER A 94 -2.36 -1.30 17.57
C SER A 94 -3.22 -0.22 16.93
N PHE A 95 -3.42 -0.30 15.61
CA PHE A 95 -4.36 0.56 14.90
C PHE A 95 -5.79 0.29 15.33
N ALA A 96 -6.58 1.36 15.52
CA ALA A 96 -8.00 1.25 15.80
C ALA A 96 -8.72 0.63 14.59
N GLU A 97 -9.78 -0.13 14.88
CA GLU A 97 -10.63 -0.72 13.85
C GLU A 97 -11.47 0.38 13.18
N VAL A 98 -11.25 0.57 11.89
CA VAL A 98 -11.99 1.52 11.07
C VAL A 98 -12.44 0.85 9.78
N PRO A 99 -13.54 1.30 9.16
CA PRO A 99 -13.92 0.83 7.83
C PRO A 99 -12.78 1.04 6.82
N PHE A 100 -12.53 0.05 5.97
CA PHE A 100 -11.38 0.04 5.06
C PHE A 100 -11.27 1.31 4.19
N HIS A 101 -12.41 1.87 3.77
CA HIS A 101 -12.50 3.06 2.93
C HIS A 101 -12.94 4.33 3.69
N TYR A 102 -12.80 4.38 5.02
CA TYR A 102 -13.40 5.45 5.84
C TYR A 102 -13.04 6.87 5.38
N VAL A 103 -11.78 7.12 4.97
CA VAL A 103 -11.34 8.46 4.51
C VAL A 103 -12.04 8.87 3.23
N ALA A 104 -12.08 7.98 2.24
CA ALA A 104 -12.71 8.25 0.96
C ALA A 104 -14.23 8.44 1.11
N VAL A 105 -14.87 7.57 1.89
CA VAL A 105 -16.31 7.65 2.17
C VAL A 105 -16.64 8.95 2.90
N ALA A 106 -15.89 9.29 3.95
CA ALA A 106 -16.10 10.52 4.70
C ALA A 106 -15.92 11.76 3.83
N LYS A 107 -14.88 11.81 2.98
CA LYS A 107 -14.66 12.91 2.03
C LYS A 107 -15.87 13.13 1.12
N VAL A 108 -16.31 12.08 0.43
CA VAL A 108 -17.46 12.17 -0.51
C VAL A 108 -18.74 12.61 0.21
N LEU A 109 -19.00 12.05 1.40
CA LEU A 109 -20.18 12.38 2.19
C LEU A 109 -20.15 13.82 2.69
N LEU A 110 -19.03 14.28 3.24
CA LEU A 110 -18.90 15.64 3.75
C LEU A 110 -18.92 16.68 2.62
N ASP A 111 -18.48 16.32 1.41
CA ASP A 111 -18.48 17.25 0.28
C ASP A 111 -19.87 17.38 -0.39
N VAL A 112 -20.71 16.34 -0.33
CA VAL A 112 -22.02 16.32 -1.00
C VAL A 112 -23.19 16.47 -0.04
N ALA A 113 -23.07 15.99 1.19
CA ALA A 113 -24.13 15.86 2.18
C ALA A 113 -23.71 16.40 3.56
N ALA A 114 -22.94 17.49 3.60
CA ALA A 114 -22.58 18.16 4.85
C ALA A 114 -23.81 18.56 5.68
N ASP A 115 -24.91 18.90 5.01
CA ASP A 115 -26.18 19.30 5.60
C ASP A 115 -26.94 18.16 6.28
N ASP A 116 -26.71 16.91 5.87
CA ASP A 116 -27.31 15.73 6.50
C ASP A 116 -26.51 15.23 7.72
N ILE A 117 -25.29 15.74 7.93
CA ILE A 117 -24.37 15.28 8.99
C ILE A 117 -24.38 16.28 10.16
N PRO A 118 -24.76 15.85 11.37
CA PRO A 118 -24.67 16.70 12.56
C PRO A 118 -23.23 17.13 12.84
N SER A 119 -23.01 18.42 13.11
CA SER A 119 -21.70 18.98 13.47
C SER A 119 -20.59 18.65 12.45
N SER A 120 -20.88 18.79 11.15
CA SER A 120 -19.96 18.43 10.04
C SER A 120 -18.55 19.02 10.17
N ASP A 121 -18.41 20.22 10.72
CA ASP A 121 -17.11 20.87 10.91
C ASP A 121 -16.25 20.18 11.99
N GLN A 122 -16.89 19.76 13.09
CA GLN A 122 -16.21 18.99 14.14
C GLN A 122 -15.81 17.61 13.62
N VAL A 123 -16.67 16.97 12.84
CA VAL A 123 -16.36 15.70 12.17
C VAL A 123 -15.16 15.86 11.23
N ARG A 124 -15.08 16.94 10.46
CA ARG A 124 -13.90 17.25 9.61
C ARG A 124 -12.62 17.43 10.43
N ALA A 125 -12.70 18.07 11.60
CA ALA A 125 -11.54 18.22 12.48
C ALA A 125 -11.09 16.86 13.04
N LEU A 126 -12.00 16.07 13.62
CA LEU A 126 -11.69 14.75 14.19
C LEU A 126 -11.11 13.77 13.16
N LEU A 127 -11.58 13.80 11.92
CA LEU A 127 -11.02 12.97 10.85
C LEU A 127 -9.60 13.37 10.47
N LYS A 128 -9.27 14.66 10.54
CA LYS A 128 -7.90 15.15 10.31
C LYS A 128 -6.99 14.69 11.45
N ASP A 129 -7.42 14.89 12.69
CA ASP A 129 -6.67 14.49 13.87
C ASP A 129 -6.43 12.96 13.88
N LEU A 130 -7.45 12.17 13.52
CA LEU A 130 -7.34 10.72 13.39
C LEU A 130 -6.34 10.32 12.30
N ARG A 131 -6.36 10.99 11.14
CA ARG A 131 -5.40 10.73 10.07
C ARG A 131 -3.97 11.06 10.49
N GLU A 132 -3.78 12.16 11.21
CA GLU A 132 -2.46 12.57 11.70
C GLU A 132 -1.91 11.60 12.77
N ALA A 133 -2.75 11.18 13.70
CA ALA A 133 -2.40 10.16 14.70
C ALA A 133 -1.99 8.84 14.05
N ARG A 134 -2.77 8.39 13.05
CA ARG A 134 -2.49 7.16 12.30
C ARG A 134 -1.23 7.27 11.46
N GLN A 135 -1.02 8.39 10.79
CA GLN A 135 0.21 8.64 10.03
C GLN A 135 1.44 8.61 10.95
N SER A 136 1.36 9.23 12.12
CA SER A 136 2.44 9.20 13.11
C SER A 136 2.75 7.78 13.58
N LYS A 137 1.71 6.96 13.83
CA LYS A 137 1.88 5.55 14.18
C LYS A 137 2.47 4.71 13.05
N ILE A 138 2.03 4.93 11.80
CA ILE A 138 2.62 4.30 10.62
C ILE A 138 4.11 4.61 10.53
N MET A 139 4.49 5.88 10.74
CA MET A 139 5.89 6.31 10.70
C MET A 139 6.73 5.63 11.79
N ALA A 140 6.20 5.53 13.02
CA ALA A 140 6.84 4.77 14.10
C ALA A 140 6.99 3.27 13.73
N GLY A 141 6.00 2.71 13.05
CA GLY A 141 6.07 1.34 12.52
C GLY A 141 7.13 1.13 11.43
N LEU A 142 7.59 2.19 10.75
CA LEU A 142 8.67 2.10 9.76
C LEU A 142 10.02 1.74 10.38
N GLU A 143 10.24 2.08 11.65
CA GLU A 143 11.48 1.73 12.35
C GLU A 143 11.64 0.21 12.49
N MET A 144 10.53 -0.53 12.46
CA MET A 144 10.50 -1.99 12.60
C MET A 144 10.57 -2.74 11.25
N ILE A 145 10.84 -2.04 10.14
CA ILE A 145 10.91 -2.65 8.82
C ILE A 145 12.03 -3.69 8.77
N ASN A 146 11.63 -4.95 8.49
CA ASN A 146 12.54 -6.04 8.20
C ASN A 146 12.32 -6.57 6.77
N PRO A 147 13.37 -6.94 6.02
CA PRO A 147 13.28 -7.37 4.62
C PRO A 147 12.36 -8.57 4.36
N VAL A 148 12.09 -9.37 5.40
CA VAL A 148 11.31 -10.60 5.33
C VAL A 148 9.83 -10.34 5.58
N HIS A 149 9.50 -9.59 6.62
CA HIS A 149 8.12 -9.46 7.09
C HIS A 149 7.89 -8.14 7.83
N LEU A 150 6.75 -7.53 7.55
CA LEU A 150 6.18 -6.42 8.28
C LEU A 150 4.67 -6.63 8.33
N GLU A 151 4.11 -6.67 9.53
CA GLU A 151 2.68 -6.79 9.73
C GLU A 151 2.13 -5.47 10.24
N MET A 152 1.10 -4.97 9.55
CA MET A 152 0.32 -3.81 9.97
C MET A 152 -1.15 -4.12 9.71
N THR A 153 -1.89 -4.42 10.78
CA THR A 153 -3.32 -4.70 10.70
C THR A 153 -4.12 -3.41 10.72
N ASN A 154 -5.36 -3.45 10.20
CA ASN A 154 -6.31 -2.33 10.24
C ASN A 154 -5.82 -1.04 9.56
N ILE A 155 -4.96 -1.12 8.53
CA ILE A 155 -4.64 0.02 7.67
C ILE A 155 -5.75 0.21 6.62
N SER A 156 -6.11 1.47 6.36
CA SER A 156 -7.12 1.84 5.36
C SER A 156 -6.58 1.82 3.93
N ALA A 157 -7.49 1.77 2.95
CA ALA A 157 -7.13 1.72 1.53
C ALA A 157 -6.29 2.93 1.07
N LEU A 158 -6.62 4.14 1.56
CA LEU A 158 -5.91 5.36 1.19
C LEU A 158 -4.51 5.40 1.80
N GLU A 159 -4.37 5.00 3.06
CA GLU A 159 -3.06 4.85 3.70
C GLU A 159 -2.19 3.85 2.95
N ILE A 160 -2.73 2.69 2.56
CA ILE A 160 -2.00 1.70 1.74
C ILE A 160 -1.55 2.31 0.41
N ALA A 161 -2.42 3.06 -0.27
CA ALA A 161 -2.10 3.69 -1.55
C ALA A 161 -0.95 4.70 -1.42
N GLU A 162 -0.95 5.50 -0.35
CA GLU A 162 0.12 6.49 -0.07
C GLU A 162 1.45 5.82 0.30
N LEU A 163 1.40 4.70 1.03
CA LEU A 163 2.59 4.00 1.53
C LEU A 163 3.23 3.04 0.52
N ARG A 164 2.43 2.44 -0.36
CA ARG A 164 2.86 1.42 -1.35
C ARG A 164 4.12 1.79 -2.15
N PRO A 165 4.26 2.99 -2.76
CA PRO A 165 5.46 3.33 -3.53
C PRO A 165 6.74 3.30 -2.69
N PHE A 166 6.66 3.79 -1.45
CA PHE A 166 7.79 3.83 -0.53
C PHE A 166 8.20 2.41 -0.11
N PHE A 167 7.27 1.63 0.43
CA PHE A 167 7.57 0.28 0.89
C PHE A 167 8.03 -0.65 -0.24
N GLY A 168 7.42 -0.55 -1.42
CA GLY A 168 7.82 -1.34 -2.58
C GLY A 168 9.30 -1.13 -2.93
N THR A 169 9.76 0.12 -2.84
CA THR A 169 11.17 0.47 -3.06
C THR A 169 12.04 0.03 -1.89
N ALA A 170 11.67 0.37 -0.65
CA ALA A 170 12.45 0.06 0.54
C ALA A 170 12.70 -1.45 0.71
N PHE A 171 11.66 -2.29 0.57
CA PHE A 171 11.81 -3.75 0.66
C PHE A 171 12.67 -4.32 -0.47
N LYS A 172 12.58 -3.76 -1.68
CA LYS A 172 13.41 -4.20 -2.81
C LYS A 172 14.89 -3.92 -2.54
N GLU A 173 15.22 -2.75 -2.03
CA GLU A 173 16.60 -2.38 -1.68
C GLU A 173 17.13 -3.21 -0.50
N LEU A 174 16.36 -3.35 0.59
CA LEU A 174 16.75 -4.16 1.75
C LEU A 174 17.02 -5.63 1.37
N ARG A 175 16.19 -6.22 0.49
CA ARG A 175 16.42 -7.58 -0.02
C ARG A 175 17.65 -7.66 -0.92
N THR A 176 17.93 -6.61 -1.68
CA THR A 176 19.12 -6.55 -2.53
C THR A 176 20.39 -6.55 -1.68
N PHE A 177 20.42 -5.74 -0.60
CA PHE A 177 21.54 -5.72 0.34
C PHE A 177 21.73 -7.03 1.08
N GLN A 178 20.65 -7.69 1.51
CA GLN A 178 20.77 -9.01 2.12
C GLN A 178 21.32 -10.06 1.16
N ARG A 179 20.89 -10.03 -0.11
CA ARG A 179 21.39 -10.95 -1.12
C ARG A 179 22.86 -10.72 -1.42
N SER A 180 23.30 -9.46 -1.55
CA SER A 180 24.71 -9.15 -1.78
C SER A 180 25.58 -9.53 -0.58
N ALA A 181 25.10 -9.31 0.65
CA ALA A 181 25.80 -9.75 1.85
C ALA A 181 25.99 -11.28 1.90
N ALA A 182 24.94 -12.05 1.56
CA ALA A 182 25.02 -13.51 1.51
C ALA A 182 25.99 -14.04 0.43
N ILE A 183 26.07 -13.36 -0.73
CA ILE A 183 27.02 -13.72 -1.78
C ILE A 183 28.47 -13.43 -1.34
N ALA A 184 28.71 -12.30 -0.67
CA ALA A 184 30.03 -11.93 -0.18
C ALA A 184 30.56 -12.92 0.86
N SER A 185 29.71 -13.39 1.79
CA SER A 185 30.10 -14.39 2.78
C SER A 185 30.41 -15.77 2.17
N GLY A 186 29.65 -16.19 1.14
CA GLY A 186 29.88 -17.47 0.46
C GLY A 186 31.14 -17.52 -0.41
N GLN A 187 31.64 -16.37 -0.89
CA GLN A 187 32.91 -16.31 -1.63
C GLN A 187 34.14 -16.44 -0.71
N GLN A 188 34.02 -16.09 0.57
CA GLN A 188 35.11 -16.17 1.53
C GLN A 188 35.41 -17.60 1.98
N GLU A 189 34.38 -18.46 2.10
CA GLU A 189 34.57 -19.89 2.42
C GLU A 189 35.21 -20.67 1.26
N ASN A 190 34.84 -20.37 0.01
CA ASN A 190 35.44 -21.03 -1.16
C ASN A 190 36.92 -20.67 -1.37
N ASN A 191 37.37 -19.52 -0.87
CA ASN A 191 38.77 -19.10 -1.00
C ASN A 191 39.67 -19.65 0.13
N ALA A 192 39.09 -20.09 1.25
CA ALA A 192 39.83 -20.70 2.36
C ALA A 192 40.12 -22.21 2.13
N GLY A 193 39.43 -22.86 1.20
CA GLY A 193 39.61 -24.28 0.86
C GLY A 193 40.71 -24.59 -0.17
N ALA A 194 41.38 -23.58 -0.72
CA ALA A 194 42.35 -23.75 -1.82
C ALA A 194 43.83 -23.80 -1.37
N ASP A 195 44.15 -23.67 -0.08
CA ASP A 195 45.54 -23.49 0.42
C ASP A 195 46.10 -24.68 1.24
N PHE A 196 45.51 -25.89 1.12
CA PHE A 196 46.05 -27.09 1.78
C PHE A 196 46.23 -28.25 0.80
N GLY A 197 47.27 -28.17 -0.03
CA GLY A 197 47.59 -29.25 -0.96
C GLY A 197 48.85 -29.00 -1.79
N GLY A 198 50.01 -28.88 -1.13
CA GLY A 198 51.26 -28.62 -1.86
C GLY A 198 52.56 -28.81 -1.08
N MET A 199 52.65 -29.77 -0.15
CA MET A 199 53.95 -30.19 0.40
C MET A 199 54.52 -31.32 -0.48
N GLY A 200 55.11 -30.94 -1.61
CA GLY A 200 55.84 -31.84 -2.52
C GLY A 200 57.34 -31.64 -2.38
N ILE A 201 58.00 -32.60 -1.72
CA ILE A 201 59.47 -32.73 -1.63
C ILE A 201 60.05 -32.87 -3.04
N GLY A 202 61.00 -31.99 -3.40
CA GLY A 202 61.76 -32.07 -4.65
C GLY A 202 63.23 -31.78 -4.39
N ALA A 203 64.02 -32.86 -4.33
CA ALA A 203 65.47 -32.82 -4.32
C ALA A 203 66.03 -32.80 -5.76
N ASP A 204 67.24 -32.25 -5.87
CA ASP A 204 68.30 -32.47 -6.87
C ASP A 204 68.25 -31.82 -8.27
N GLU A 205 69.13 -30.82 -8.37
CA GLU A 205 70.13 -30.47 -9.41
C GLU A 205 69.77 -30.17 -10.89
N PRO A 206 70.38 -29.12 -11.48
CA PRO A 206 70.22 -28.75 -12.88
C PRO A 206 71.23 -29.46 -13.79
N MET A 207 70.76 -30.36 -14.66
CA MET A 207 71.57 -30.96 -15.72
C MET A 207 71.47 -30.13 -17.02
N MET A 208 72.62 -29.56 -17.39
CA MET A 208 72.86 -28.80 -18.60
C MET A 208 72.60 -29.63 -19.86
N TRP A 209 71.85 -29.07 -20.81
CA TRP A 209 71.83 -29.52 -22.19
C TRP A 209 72.19 -28.35 -23.09
N GLY A 210 73.36 -28.41 -23.72
CA GLY A 210 73.83 -27.35 -24.60
C GLY A 210 75.16 -27.69 -25.27
N GLN A 211 75.16 -28.69 -26.15
CA GLN A 211 76.17 -28.82 -27.20
C GLN A 211 75.62 -29.61 -28.38
N GLY A 212 75.46 -28.91 -29.49
CA GLY A 212 75.02 -29.40 -30.79
C GLY A 212 75.11 -28.24 -31.75
N GLY A 213 76.32 -28.04 -32.30
CA GLY A 213 76.65 -26.96 -33.19
C GLY A 213 76.18 -27.19 -34.63
N ASP A 214 76.23 -26.06 -35.35
CA ASP A 214 76.60 -25.87 -36.74
C ASP A 214 75.66 -26.41 -37.82
N ASP A 215 74.99 -25.49 -38.54
CA ASP A 215 75.35 -25.17 -39.93
C ASP A 215 74.30 -24.25 -40.58
N TYR A 216 74.65 -22.99 -40.77
CA TYR A 216 74.01 -22.11 -41.75
C TYR A 216 75.09 -21.26 -42.43
N TYR A 217 75.56 -21.74 -43.59
CA TYR A 217 76.13 -20.90 -44.64
C TYR A 217 75.03 -20.61 -45.67
N GLY A 218 74.95 -19.35 -46.11
CA GLY A 218 73.94 -18.86 -47.04
C GLY A 218 74.36 -18.83 -48.52
N ASP A 219 73.54 -18.07 -49.25
CA ASP A 219 73.65 -17.57 -50.62
C ASP A 219 73.30 -18.50 -51.80
N GLY A 220 72.40 -17.98 -52.65
CA GLY A 220 72.00 -18.52 -53.95
C GLY A 220 70.57 -18.21 -54.33
#